data_AF-A0A8T5LZ48-F1
#
_entry.id   AF-A0A8T5LZ48-F1
#
_cell.length_a   1.000
_cell.length_b   1.000
_cell.length_c   1.000
_cell.angle_alpha   90.00
_cell.angle_beta   90.00
_cell.angle_gamma   90.00
#
_symmetry.space_group_name_H-M   'P 1'
#
loop_
_entity.id
_entity.type
_entity.pdbx_description
1 polymer ?
#
loop_
_entity_poly.entity_id
_entity_poly.type
_entity_poly.pdbx_seq_one_letter_code
_entity_poly.pdbx_strand_id
1 'polypeptide(L)'
;VSLCLVSQRPKHLSTTALANCNSHLILRITNPYDLKHIGESSEGIDSDSERMITSLRVGEALLVGEAVNYPVFFKVRKNYSADSKHEKTLEEAAKEFEQQKETIEKETEEFL
;
A
#
# COMPACT_ATOMS: atom_id res chain seq x y z
N VAL A 1 -0.49 -15.26 15.90
CA VAL A 1 -0.57 -15.10 14.42
C VAL A 1 -1.05 -13.69 14.15
N SER A 2 -0.45 -12.98 13.19
CA SER A 2 -0.83 -11.60 12.82
C SER A 2 -1.19 -11.53 11.35
N LEU A 3 -2.17 -10.68 11.01
CA LEU A 3 -2.54 -10.35 9.64
C LEU A 3 -2.23 -8.88 9.38
N CYS A 4 -1.58 -8.57 8.26
CA CYS A 4 -1.36 -7.21 7.80
C CYS A 4 -2.01 -7.04 6.42
N LEU A 5 -2.96 -6.12 6.33
CA LEU A 5 -3.63 -5.77 5.08
C LEU A 5 -3.01 -4.48 4.54
N VAL A 6 -2.53 -4.53 3.29
CA VAL A 6 -1.97 -3.36 2.60
C VAL A 6 -2.77 -3.13 1.33
N SER A 7 -3.37 -1.96 1.19
CA SER A 7 -4.17 -1.60 0.02
C SER A 7 -4.05 -0.11 -0.29
N GLN A 8 -4.06 0.22 -1.59
CA GLN A 8 -4.17 1.59 -2.08
C GLN A 8 -5.63 2.03 -2.28
N ARG A 9 -6.58 1.08 -2.22
CA ARG A 9 -8.01 1.31 -2.45
C ARG A 9 -8.83 0.63 -1.34
N PRO A 10 -8.87 1.23 -0.14
CA PRO A 10 -9.50 0.61 1.03
C PRO A 10 -10.99 0.30 0.83
N LYS A 11 -11.71 1.04 -0.03
CA LYS A 11 -13.11 0.71 -0.39
C LYS A 11 -13.33 -0.68 -0.98
N HIS A 12 -12.28 -1.31 -1.53
CA HIS A 12 -12.37 -2.67 -2.06
C HIS A 12 -12.12 -3.75 -1.00
N LEU A 13 -11.66 -3.35 0.18
CA LEU A 13 -11.58 -4.25 1.33
C LEU A 13 -12.95 -4.34 2.00
N SER A 14 -13.30 -5.55 2.43
CA SER A 14 -14.52 -5.78 3.20
C SER A 14 -14.52 -4.89 4.46
N THR A 15 -15.65 -4.23 4.72
CA THR A 15 -15.85 -3.46 5.96
C THR A 15 -15.62 -4.32 7.20
N THR A 16 -16.03 -5.59 7.17
CA THR A 16 -15.76 -6.55 8.24
C THR A 16 -14.27 -6.81 8.44
N ALA A 17 -13.49 -6.88 7.36
CA ALA A 17 -12.04 -7.07 7.49
C ALA A 17 -11.37 -5.84 8.10
N LEU A 18 -11.79 -4.63 7.70
CA LEU A 18 -11.28 -3.37 8.25
C LEU A 18 -11.70 -3.15 9.71
N ALA A 19 -12.93 -3.49 10.07
CA ALA A 19 -13.44 -3.39 11.44
C ALA A 19 -12.75 -4.36 12.41
N ASN A 20 -12.26 -5.50 11.90
CA ASN A 20 -11.46 -6.45 12.70
C ASN A 20 -9.96 -6.12 12.69
N CYS A 21 -9.52 -5.04 12.02
CA CYS A 21 -8.14 -4.58 12.14
C CYS A 21 -8.02 -3.73 13.40
N ASN A 22 -7.28 -4.23 14.39
CA ASN A 22 -7.10 -3.52 15.67
C ASN A 22 -6.28 -2.23 15.52
N SER A 23 -5.51 -2.06 14.45
CA SER A 23 -4.63 -0.91 14.26
C SER A 23 -4.55 -0.54 12.79
N HIS A 24 -4.59 0.76 12.51
CA HIS A 24 -4.56 1.30 11.15
C HIS A 24 -3.41 2.27 11.00
N LEU A 25 -2.59 2.03 9.98
CA LEU A 25 -1.58 2.96 9.50
C LEU A 25 -2.09 3.55 8.18
N ILE A 26 -2.52 4.80 8.25
CA ILE A 26 -3.20 5.49 7.15
C ILE A 26 -2.25 6.51 6.56
N LEU A 27 -1.85 6.29 5.31
CA LEU A 27 -1.12 7.27 4.52
C LEU A 27 -2.08 8.26 3.86
N ARG A 28 -1.52 9.24 3.14
CA ARG A 28 -2.31 10.23 2.39
C ARG A 28 -3.36 9.58 1.49
N ILE A 29 -4.63 9.84 1.77
CA ILE A 29 -5.79 9.47 0.95
C ILE A 29 -6.58 10.73 0.64
N THR A 30 -6.85 10.98 -0.63
CA THR A 30 -7.59 12.16 -1.11
C THR A 30 -8.98 11.84 -1.63
N ASN A 31 -9.25 10.57 -1.93
CA ASN A 31 -10.53 10.14 -2.47
C ASN A 31 -11.59 10.13 -1.34
N PRO A 32 -12.67 10.92 -1.45
CA PRO A 32 -13.70 11.00 -0.41
C PRO A 32 -14.39 9.66 -0.14
N TYR A 33 -14.54 8.79 -1.16
CA TYR A 33 -15.13 7.47 -0.96
C TYR A 33 -14.24 6.54 -0.14
N ASP A 34 -12.92 6.62 -0.34
CA ASP A 34 -11.96 5.82 0.43
C ASP A 34 -11.84 6.34 1.87
N LEU A 35 -11.87 7.66 2.07
CA LEU A 35 -11.88 8.28 3.40
C LEU A 35 -13.12 7.89 4.19
N LYS A 36 -14.30 8.03 3.59
CA LYS A 36 -15.56 7.65 4.23
C LYS A 36 -15.58 6.18 4.62
N HIS A 37 -15.11 5.30 3.73
CA HIS A 37 -15.04 3.86 4.01
C HIS A 37 -14.12 3.54 5.20
N ILE A 38 -13.00 4.26 5.33
CA ILE A 38 -12.10 4.14 6.48
C ILE A 38 -12.77 4.67 7.76
N GLY A 39 -13.37 5.85 7.71
CA GLY A 39 -14.03 6.47 8.87
C GLY A 39 -15.20 5.64 9.40
N GLU A 40 -15.97 5.00 8.51
CA GLU A 40 -17.08 4.12 8.89
C GLU A 40 -16.61 2.77 9.47
N SER A 41 -15.38 2.34 9.17
CA SER A 41 -14.88 1.00 9.53
C SER A 41 -13.78 1.00 10.60
N SER A 42 -13.24 2.15 10.98
CA SER A 42 -12.10 2.24 11.90
C SER A 42 -12.47 3.00 13.16
N GLU A 43 -12.19 2.41 14.31
CA GLU A 43 -12.35 3.08 15.59
C GLU A 43 -11.25 4.13 15.80
N GLY A 44 -11.59 5.26 16.40
CA GLY A 44 -10.61 6.32 16.73
C GLY A 44 -10.27 7.29 15.60
N ILE A 45 -11.04 7.29 14.50
CA ILE A 45 -10.97 8.32 13.46
C ILE A 45 -12.18 9.23 13.62
N ASP A 46 -11.95 10.49 13.99
CA ASP A 46 -12.97 11.53 13.99
C ASP A 46 -12.96 12.32 12.66
N SER A 47 -13.99 13.15 12.47
CA SER A 47 -14.11 14.00 11.28
C SER A 47 -12.91 14.93 11.07
N ASP A 48 -12.18 15.25 12.13
CA ASP A 48 -11.06 16.19 12.11
C ASP A 48 -9.80 15.48 11.63
N SER A 49 -9.58 14.24 12.09
CA SER A 49 -8.57 13.31 11.61
C SER A 49 -8.79 12.97 10.14
N GLU A 50 -10.04 12.74 9.69
CA GLU A 50 -10.37 12.54 8.27
C GLU A 50 -9.89 13.70 7.40
N ARG A 51 -10.13 14.94 7.83
CA ARG A 51 -9.66 16.13 7.10
C ARG A 51 -8.13 16.19 7.08
N MET A 52 -7.47 15.84 8.18
CA MET A 52 -6.00 15.81 8.25
C MET A 52 -5.37 14.72 7.38
N ILE A 53 -6.02 13.55 7.18
CA ILE A 53 -5.51 12.51 6.28
C ILE A 53 -5.30 13.05 4.85
N THR A 54 -6.17 13.96 4.40
CA THR A 54 -6.06 14.56 3.06
C THR A 54 -4.88 15.52 2.91
N SER A 55 -4.43 16.14 4.00
CA SER A 55 -3.35 17.13 4.01
C SER A 55 -1.96 16.52 4.28
N LEU A 56 -1.91 15.23 4.62
CA LEU A 56 -0.65 14.48 4.78
C LEU A 56 0.25 14.63 3.55
N ARG A 57 1.56 14.70 3.77
CA ARG A 57 2.56 14.67 2.71
C ARG A 57 3.05 13.24 2.46
N VAL A 58 3.77 13.04 1.35
CA VAL A 58 4.41 11.75 1.07
C VAL A 58 5.43 11.45 2.18
N GLY A 59 5.31 10.26 2.78
CA GLY A 59 6.13 9.85 3.93
C GLY A 59 5.57 10.29 5.27
N GLU A 60 4.36 10.86 5.34
CA GLU A 60 3.61 11.08 6.58
C GLU A 60 2.45 10.09 6.68
N ALA A 61 2.09 9.73 7.89
CA ALA A 61 1.02 8.79 8.18
C ALA A 61 0.31 9.13 9.50
N LEU A 62 -0.94 8.69 9.60
CA LEU A 62 -1.73 8.66 10.81
C LEU A 62 -1.75 7.21 11.35
N LEU A 63 -1.43 7.04 12.63
CA LEU A 63 -1.57 5.78 13.35
C LEU A 63 -2.73 5.89 14.34
N VAL A 64 -3.67 4.93 14.27
CA VAL A 64 -4.83 4.81 15.17
C VAL A 64 -5.07 3.34 15.57
N GLY A 65 -5.95 3.14 16.55
CA GLY A 65 -6.29 1.83 17.11
C GLY A 65 -5.37 1.42 18.26
N GLU A 66 -5.37 0.13 18.60
CA GLU A 66 -4.71 -0.44 19.79
C GLU A 66 -3.18 -0.26 19.83
N ALA A 67 -2.55 0.08 18.70
CA ALA A 67 -1.12 0.37 18.63
C ALA A 67 -0.74 1.67 19.37
N VAL A 68 -1.68 2.58 19.63
CA VAL A 68 -1.45 3.89 20.26
C VAL A 68 -2.61 4.29 21.18
N ASN A 69 -2.33 5.06 22.23
CA ASN A 69 -3.37 5.53 23.16
C ASN A 69 -4.22 6.69 22.59
N TYR A 70 -3.72 7.39 21.58
CA TYR A 70 -4.37 8.50 20.91
C TYR A 70 -3.91 8.54 19.44
N PRO A 71 -4.68 9.11 18.51
CA PRO A 71 -4.28 9.27 17.12
C PRO A 71 -2.94 10.02 16.99
N VAL A 72 -1.96 9.41 16.32
CA VAL A 72 -0.62 10.00 16.15
C VAL A 72 -0.33 10.25 14.68
N PHE A 73 -0.05 11.51 14.35
CA PHE A 73 0.53 11.90 13.07
C PHE A 73 2.05 11.84 13.16
N PHE A 74 2.69 11.10 12.24
CA PHE A 74 4.13 10.91 12.28
C PHE A 74 4.73 10.83 10.87
N LYS A 75 6.04 11.09 10.81
CA LYS A 75 6.83 10.91 9.59
C LYS A 75 7.42 9.52 9.56
N VAL A 76 7.09 8.76 8.52
CA VAL A 76 7.63 7.42 8.25
C VAL A 76 9.11 7.56 7.91
N ARG A 77 9.96 6.82 8.63
CA ARG A 77 11.40 6.78 8.34
C ARG A 77 11.66 6.14 6.97
N LYS A 78 12.82 6.44 6.38
CA LYS A 78 13.27 5.70 5.19
C LYS A 78 13.46 4.22 5.51
N ASN A 79 13.19 3.36 4.52
CA ASN A 79 13.54 1.96 4.60
C ASN A 79 15.07 1.81 4.60
N TYR A 80 15.60 0.94 5.46
CA TYR A 80 17.03 0.60 5.54
C TYR A 80 17.26 -0.90 5.34
N SER A 81 16.20 -1.66 5.07
CA SER A 81 16.31 -3.06 4.72
C SER A 81 17.10 -3.18 3.43
N ALA A 82 17.97 -4.20 3.35
CA ALA A 82 18.66 -4.53 2.11
C ALA A 82 17.62 -4.85 1.02
N ASP A 83 17.89 -4.40 -0.21
CA ASP A 83 17.07 -4.73 -1.36
C ASP A 83 16.91 -6.25 -1.47
N SER A 84 15.72 -6.70 -1.85
CA SER A 84 15.49 -8.12 -2.01
C SER A 84 16.45 -8.65 -3.09
N LYS A 85 17.17 -9.74 -2.81
CA LYS A 85 17.97 -10.43 -3.83
C LYS A 85 17.13 -10.98 -4.99
N HIS A 86 15.81 -10.94 -4.85
CA HIS A 86 14.82 -11.36 -5.83
C HIS A 86 14.01 -10.17 -6.40
N GLU A 87 14.29 -8.93 -5.99
CA GLU A 87 13.70 -7.75 -6.62
C GLU A 87 14.39 -7.52 -7.96
N LYS A 88 13.68 -7.82 -9.04
CA LYS A 88 14.00 -7.26 -10.35
C LYS A 88 13.21 -5.97 -10.49
N THR A 89 13.89 -4.92 -10.94
CA THR A 89 13.19 -3.70 -11.33
C THR A 89 12.26 -4.00 -12.51
N LEU A 90 11.21 -3.19 -12.68
CA LEU A 90 10.29 -3.34 -13.82
C LEU A 90 11.03 -3.20 -15.16
N GLU A 91 12.06 -2.36 -15.17
CA GLU A 91 12.93 -2.11 -16.32
C GLU A 91 13.77 -3.33 -16.68
N GLU A 92 14.36 -3.99 -15.69
CA GLU A 92 15.09 -5.26 -15.88
C GLU A 92 14.16 -6.37 -16.34
N ALA A 93 12.98 -6.49 -15.73
CA ALA A 93 11.98 -7.48 -16.12
C ALA A 93 11.49 -7.25 -17.57
N ALA A 94 11.29 -5.99 -17.97
CA ALA A 94 10.89 -5.65 -19.33
C ALA A 94 11.98 -6.00 -20.37
N LYS A 95 13.25 -5.70 -20.05
CA LYS A 95 14.38 -6.07 -20.92
C LYS A 95 14.53 -7.58 -21.07
N GLU A 96 14.41 -8.33 -19.97
CA GLU A 96 14.46 -9.80 -20.02
C GLU A 96 13.34 -10.38 -20.89
N PHE A 97 12.13 -9.81 -20.82
CA PHE A 97 11.01 -10.22 -21.65
C PHE A 97 11.27 -9.97 -23.14
N GLU A 98 11.80 -8.79 -23.52
CA GLU A 98 12.17 -8.49 -24.91
C GLU A 98 13.25 -9.46 -25.44
N GLN A 99 14.28 -9.73 -24.64
CA GLN A 99 15.36 -10.64 -25.01
C GLN A 99 14.87 -12.09 -25.18
N GLN A 100 13.99 -12.55 -24.29
CA GLN A 100 13.36 -13.87 -24.43
C GLN A 100 12.52 -13.95 -25.70
N LYS A 101 11.78 -12.89 -26.04
CA LYS A 101 10.99 -12.83 -27.27
C LYS A 101 11.87 -12.93 -28.52
N GLU A 102 12.96 -12.19 -28.60
CA GLU A 102 13.91 -12.26 -29.73
C GLU A 102 14.57 -13.63 -29.85
N THR A 103 14.84 -14.29 -28.73
CA THR A 103 15.44 -15.64 -28.73
C THR A 103 14.45 -16.66 -29.27
N ILE A 104 13.19 -16.61 -28.83
CA ILE A 104 12.11 -17.49 -29.32
C ILE A 104 11.86 -17.26 -30.83
N GLU A 105 11.86 -16.00 -31.29
CA GLU A 105 11.70 -15.68 -32.71
C GLU A 105 12.84 -16.29 -33.55
N LYS A 106 14.10 -16.16 -33.11
CA LYS A 106 15.26 -16.78 -33.77
C LYS A 106 15.21 -18.31 -33.77
N GLU A 107 14.88 -18.92 -32.63
CA GLU A 107 14.76 -20.38 -32.53
C GLU A 107 13.64 -20.91 -33.44
N THR A 108 12.54 -20.16 -33.60
CA THR A 108 11.43 -20.53 -34.50
C THR A 108 11.84 -20.40 -35.97
N GLU A 109 12.58 -19.36 -36.33
CA GLU A 109 13.13 -19.19 -37.69
C GLU A 109 14.16 -20.26 -38.05
N GLU A 110 15.01 -20.68 -37.10
CA GLU A 110 15.97 -21.77 -37.32
C GLU A 110 15.32 -23.15 -37.46
N PHE A 111 14.09 -23.32 -36.99
CA PHE A 111 13.35 -24.60 -37.03
C PHE A 111 12.49 -24.77 -38.29
N LEU A 112 12.27 -23.71 -39.07
CA LEU A 112 11.49 -23.69 -40.33
C LEU A 112 12.39 -23.87 -41.56
#